data_AF-A0A1Y6FAF6-F1
#
_entry.id   AF-A0A1Y6FAF6-F1
#
_cell.length_a   1.000
_cell.length_b   1.000
_cell.length_c   1.000
_cell.angle_alpha   90.00
_cell.angle_beta   90.00
_cell.angle_gamma   90.00
#
_symmetry.space_group_name_H-M   'P 1'
#
loop_
_entity.id
_entity.type
_entity.pdbx_description
1 polymer ?
#
loop_
_entity_poly.entity_id
_entity_poly.type
_entity_poly.pdbx_seq_one_letter_code
_entity_poly.pdbx_strand_id
1 'polypeptide(L)'
;MPTGILIPSCDAKPLVLQEFKSLDDYQTEVDGDIQNIELAGPPSSLFVNEEGKLRELPVNQRATLLLWLHNRPFLLRDEIRGDAILLGPTYWGETQDVPPSFVSLLLEPQTFVIESRATGNPIAWTTVPRRRGFKTWVDAYGYALMWTRLKNVIEVRVSVN
;
A
#
# COMPACT_ATOMS: atom_id res chain seq x y z
N MET A 1 13.52 -14.85 7.11
CA MET A 1 13.10 -13.79 8.05
C MET A 1 13.12 -12.50 7.27
N PRO A 2 11.97 -11.97 6.85
CA PRO A 2 11.95 -10.75 6.07
C PRO A 2 11.87 -9.50 6.96
N THR A 3 12.30 -8.38 6.41
CA THR A 3 12.02 -7.04 6.93
C THR A 3 10.77 -6.49 6.25
N GLY A 4 9.82 -5.99 7.03
CA GLY A 4 8.55 -5.43 6.56
C GLY A 4 8.20 -4.11 7.21
N ILE A 5 7.16 -3.46 6.70
CA ILE A 5 6.61 -2.22 7.26
C ILE A 5 5.32 -2.53 7.99
N LEU A 6 5.30 -2.34 9.31
CA LEU A 6 4.08 -2.28 10.10
C LEU A 6 3.34 -0.97 9.79
N ILE A 7 2.06 -1.10 9.49
CA ILE A 7 1.11 -0.03 9.17
C ILE A 7 0.02 -0.06 10.24
N PRO A 8 0.16 0.72 11.31
CA PRO A 8 -0.87 0.78 12.33
C PRO A 8 -2.18 1.37 11.78
N SER A 9 -3.31 0.84 12.23
CA SER A 9 -4.65 1.37 11.96
C SER A 9 -4.88 2.75 12.56
N CYS A 10 -4.16 3.08 13.64
CA CYS A 10 -4.17 4.42 14.22
C CYS A 10 -3.18 5.34 13.48
N ASP A 11 -3.70 6.35 12.77
CA ASP A 11 -2.90 7.30 11.99
C ASP A 11 -1.94 8.16 12.82
N ALA A 12 -2.17 8.27 14.13
CA ALA A 12 -1.25 8.95 15.05
C ALA A 12 0.03 8.14 15.33
N LYS A 13 0.02 6.82 15.06
CA LYS A 13 1.21 5.96 15.20
C LYS A 13 2.02 5.95 13.90
N PRO A 14 3.35 6.08 13.97
CA PRO A 14 4.20 6.04 12.79
C PRO A 14 4.19 4.65 12.15
N LEU A 15 4.55 4.59 10.87
CA LEU A 15 4.92 3.33 10.23
C LEU A 15 6.25 2.84 10.82
N VAL A 16 6.42 1.53 10.97
CA VAL A 16 7.63 0.94 11.59
C VAL A 16 8.24 -0.08 10.65
N LEU A 17 9.52 0.08 10.31
CA LEU A 17 10.30 -0.92 9.61
C LEU A 17 10.86 -1.91 10.64
N GLN A 18 10.52 -3.20 10.53
CA GLN A 18 10.99 -4.22 11.48
C GLN A 18 11.15 -5.59 10.83
N GLU A 19 11.92 -6.45 11.50
CA GLU A 19 12.15 -7.84 11.09
C GLU A 19 11.07 -8.75 11.69
N PHE A 20 10.56 -9.68 10.88
CA PHE A 20 9.61 -10.72 11.29
C PHE A 20 10.31 -12.08 11.23
N LYS A 21 10.48 -12.72 12.38
CA LYS A 21 11.29 -13.93 12.56
C LYS A 21 10.47 -15.19 12.51
N SER A 22 9.20 -15.12 12.88
CA SER A 22 8.29 -16.26 12.99
C SER A 22 6.85 -15.85 12.65
N LEU A 23 5.97 -16.83 12.43
CA LEU A 23 4.54 -16.61 12.23
C LEU A 23 3.89 -15.84 13.41
N ASP A 24 4.34 -16.11 14.63
CA ASP A 24 3.86 -15.49 15.86
C ASP A 24 4.08 -13.97 15.87
N ASP A 25 5.16 -13.49 15.25
CA ASP A 25 5.41 -12.05 15.11
C ASP A 25 4.33 -11.38 14.25
N TYR A 26 3.89 -12.04 13.17
CA TYR A 26 2.81 -11.52 12.33
C TYR A 26 1.48 -11.50 13.07
N GLN A 27 1.13 -12.63 13.69
CA GLN A 27 -0.14 -12.79 14.40
C GLN A 27 -0.25 -11.82 15.58
N THR A 28 0.87 -11.56 16.27
CA THR A 28 0.94 -10.57 17.34
C THR A 28 0.66 -9.15 16.81
N GLU A 29 1.31 -8.77 15.71
CA GLU A 29 1.20 -7.41 15.17
C GLU A 29 -0.15 -7.13 14.50
N VAL A 30 -0.77 -8.12 13.85
CA VAL A 30 -2.12 -7.96 13.29
C VAL A 30 -3.24 -8.29 14.29
N ASP A 31 -2.90 -8.73 15.50
CA ASP A 31 -3.82 -9.16 16.57
C ASP A 31 -4.76 -10.32 16.16
N GLY A 32 -4.24 -11.38 15.54
CA GLY A 32 -5.04 -12.55 15.17
C GLY A 32 -4.45 -13.38 14.05
N ASP A 33 -5.27 -14.26 13.46
CA ASP A 33 -4.87 -15.04 12.30
C ASP A 33 -4.64 -14.15 11.08
N ILE A 34 -3.69 -14.55 10.25
CA ILE A 34 -3.19 -13.74 9.14
C ILE A 34 -3.87 -14.12 7.83
N GLN A 35 -4.34 -13.12 7.11
CA GLN A 35 -4.68 -13.22 5.69
C GLN A 35 -3.59 -12.52 4.87
N ASN A 36 -3.10 -13.20 3.84
CA ASN A 36 -2.23 -12.61 2.83
C ASN A 36 -3.06 -12.05 1.67
N ILE A 37 -2.78 -10.82 1.27
CA ILE A 37 -3.35 -10.17 0.09
C ILE A 37 -2.22 -9.69 -0.82
N GLU A 38 -2.13 -10.28 -2.01
CA GLU A 38 -1.14 -9.87 -3.00
C GLU A 38 -1.44 -8.48 -3.57
N LEU A 39 -0.38 -7.70 -3.77
CA LEU A 39 -0.42 -6.38 -4.39
C LEU A 39 0.37 -6.38 -5.71
N ALA A 40 -0.13 -5.65 -6.69
CA ALA A 40 0.51 -5.43 -7.97
C ALA A 40 1.26 -4.09 -8.02
N GLY A 41 2.52 -4.15 -8.46
CA GLY A 41 3.31 -2.99 -8.90
C GLY A 41 3.65 -1.96 -7.82
N PRO A 42 4.78 -2.09 -7.09
CA PRO A 42 5.71 -3.22 -7.08
C PRO A 42 5.06 -4.50 -6.52
N PRO A 43 5.44 -5.71 -7.00
CA PRO A 43 5.00 -6.96 -6.39
C PRO A 43 5.29 -6.94 -4.89
N SER A 44 4.27 -7.17 -4.09
CA SER A 44 4.30 -7.09 -2.63
C SER A 44 3.09 -7.80 -2.04
N SER A 45 3.04 -7.94 -0.73
CA SER A 45 1.92 -8.57 -0.02
C SER A 45 1.55 -7.76 1.22
N LEU A 46 0.25 -7.63 1.49
CA LEU A 46 -0.27 -7.20 2.78
C LEU A 46 -0.62 -8.42 3.62
N PHE A 47 -0.15 -8.45 4.85
CA PHE A 47 -0.59 -9.38 5.87
C PHE A 47 -1.47 -8.62 6.84
N VAL A 48 -2.70 -9.10 7.02
CA VAL A 48 -3.75 -8.43 7.78
C VAL A 48 -4.47 -9.42 8.67
N ASN A 49 -5.23 -8.94 9.65
CA ASN A 49 -6.10 -9.78 10.46
C ASN A 49 -7.23 -10.38 9.59
N GLU A 50 -7.29 -11.70 9.47
CA GLU A 50 -8.32 -12.41 8.71
C GLU A 50 -9.74 -12.10 9.22
N GLU A 51 -9.88 -11.93 10.53
CA GLU A 51 -11.15 -11.66 11.18
C GLU A 51 -11.38 -10.16 11.43
N GLY A 52 -10.51 -9.26 10.96
CA GLY A 52 -10.55 -7.84 11.32
C GLY A 52 -11.89 -7.16 11.00
N LYS A 53 -12.58 -7.60 9.95
CA LYS A 53 -13.94 -7.16 9.61
C LYS A 53 -15.01 -7.75 10.53
N LEU A 54 -14.91 -9.03 10.89
CA LEU A 54 -15.85 -9.71 11.80
C LEU A 54 -15.73 -9.18 13.23
N ARG A 55 -14.52 -8.84 13.65
CA ARG A 55 -14.19 -8.27 14.96
C ARG A 55 -14.35 -6.75 15.04
N GLU A 56 -14.82 -6.12 13.96
CA GLU A 56 -15.03 -4.68 13.87
C GLU A 56 -13.80 -3.83 14.23
N LEU A 57 -12.60 -4.30 13.86
CA LEU A 57 -11.36 -3.55 14.09
C LEU A 57 -11.38 -2.19 13.36
N PRO A 58 -10.63 -1.18 13.82
CA PRO A 58 -10.59 0.13 13.18
C PRO A 58 -10.16 0.05 11.71
N VAL A 59 -10.78 0.87 10.85
CA VAL A 59 -10.37 0.96 9.43
C VAL A 59 -8.96 1.52 9.33
N ASN A 60 -8.08 0.79 8.64
CA ASN A 60 -6.72 1.20 8.37
C ASN A 60 -6.67 1.93 7.04
N GLN A 61 -6.80 3.25 7.08
CA GLN A 61 -6.85 4.08 5.87
C GLN A 61 -5.57 3.94 5.04
N ARG A 62 -4.41 3.92 5.70
CA ARG A 62 -3.10 3.77 5.05
C ARG A 62 -2.96 2.44 4.30
N ALA A 63 -3.29 1.32 4.94
CA ALA A 63 -3.27 0.01 4.29
C ALA A 63 -4.34 -0.12 3.19
N THR A 64 -5.51 0.49 3.39
CA THR A 64 -6.59 0.49 2.39
C THR A 64 -6.22 1.27 1.13
N LEU A 65 -5.51 2.41 1.26
CA LEU A 65 -5.00 3.15 0.11
C LEU A 65 -3.99 2.33 -0.71
N LEU A 66 -3.10 1.58 -0.04
CA LEU A 66 -2.18 0.66 -0.70
C LEU A 66 -2.95 -0.44 -1.43
N LEU A 67 -3.90 -1.11 -0.76
CA LEU A 67 -4.76 -2.13 -1.34
C LEU A 67 -5.45 -1.61 -2.61
N TRP A 68 -6.08 -0.44 -2.53
CA TRP A 68 -6.87 0.10 -3.64
C TRP A 68 -6.03 0.52 -4.85
N LEU A 69 -4.84 1.08 -4.62
CA LEU A 69 -3.99 1.52 -5.72
C LEU A 69 -3.26 0.34 -6.38
N HIS A 70 -2.86 -0.65 -5.58
CA HIS A 70 -2.04 -1.77 -6.02
C HIS A 70 -2.84 -3.05 -6.28
N ASN A 71 -4.12 -3.13 -5.93
CA ASN A 71 -4.99 -4.27 -6.26
C ASN A 71 -6.40 -3.80 -6.67
N ARG A 72 -6.50 -3.40 -7.94
CA ARG A 72 -7.70 -2.79 -8.53
C ARG A 72 -9.01 -3.55 -8.31
N PRO A 73 -9.07 -4.88 -8.37
CA PRO A 73 -10.28 -5.63 -8.00
C PRO A 73 -10.90 -5.25 -6.66
N PHE A 74 -10.11 -4.78 -5.68
CA PHE A 74 -10.59 -4.36 -4.35
C PHE A 74 -10.99 -2.88 -4.27
N LEU A 75 -10.70 -2.08 -5.30
CA LEU A 75 -10.97 -0.64 -5.30
C LEU A 75 -12.46 -0.35 -4.99
N LEU A 76 -12.71 0.32 -3.86
CA LEU A 76 -14.04 0.68 -3.34
C LEU A 76 -14.97 -0.51 -3.05
N ARG A 77 -14.43 -1.73 -2.99
CA ARG A 77 -15.19 -2.96 -2.73
C ARG A 77 -14.83 -3.61 -1.41
N ASP A 78 -13.62 -3.35 -0.92
CA ASP A 78 -13.15 -3.87 0.35
C ASP A 78 -12.23 -2.87 1.04
N GLU A 79 -12.01 -3.03 2.34
CA GLU A 79 -11.14 -2.19 3.15
C GLU A 79 -10.36 -3.05 4.15
N ILE A 80 -9.18 -2.56 4.54
CA ILE A 80 -8.38 -3.21 5.58
C ILE A 80 -8.80 -2.70 6.94
N ARG A 81 -9.01 -3.62 7.89
CA ARG A 81 -9.35 -3.32 9.29
C ARG A 81 -8.33 -3.95 10.23
N GLY A 82 -7.88 -3.16 11.21
CA GLY A 82 -6.76 -3.50 12.10
C GLY A 82 -5.40 -3.11 11.53
N ASP A 83 -4.36 -3.41 12.30
CA ASP A 83 -2.98 -3.17 11.89
C ASP A 83 -2.61 -4.13 10.74
N ALA A 84 -1.69 -3.70 9.88
CA ALA A 84 -1.32 -4.43 8.68
C ALA A 84 0.20 -4.43 8.50
N ILE A 85 0.74 -5.45 7.85
CA ILE A 85 2.17 -5.57 7.55
C ILE A 85 2.34 -5.59 6.04
N LEU A 86 3.18 -4.70 5.51
CA LEU A 86 3.61 -4.70 4.11
C LEU A 86 4.95 -5.42 3.95
N LEU A 87 4.98 -6.41 3.07
CA LEU A 87 6.15 -7.20 2.72
C LEU A 87 6.36 -7.30 1.22
N GLY A 88 7.50 -7.90 0.84
CA GLY A 88 7.76 -8.33 -0.52
C GLY A 88 6.77 -9.41 -0.98
N PRO A 89 6.85 -9.78 -2.27
CA PRO A 89 5.98 -10.80 -2.83
C PRO A 89 6.19 -12.12 -2.09
N THR A 90 5.13 -12.90 -1.98
CA THR A 90 5.18 -14.24 -1.41
C THR A 90 5.37 -15.25 -2.54
N TYR A 91 6.45 -16.02 -2.53
CA TYR A 91 6.72 -17.06 -3.52
C TYR A 91 6.78 -18.41 -2.83
N TRP A 92 5.92 -19.36 -3.22
CA TRP A 92 5.89 -20.72 -2.66
C TRP A 92 5.76 -20.76 -1.13
N GLY A 93 5.05 -19.78 -0.55
CA GLY A 93 4.89 -19.63 0.90
C GLY A 93 6.05 -18.91 1.59
N GLU A 94 7.11 -18.55 0.88
CA GLU A 94 8.22 -17.76 1.42
C GLU A 94 7.96 -16.27 1.28
N THR A 95 8.07 -15.56 2.39
CA THR A 95 7.98 -14.10 2.47
C THR A 95 9.33 -13.45 2.14
N GLN A 96 9.30 -12.39 1.34
CA GLN A 96 10.49 -11.59 0.98
C GLN A 96 10.48 -10.23 1.68
N ASP A 97 11.64 -9.58 1.74
CA ASP A 97 11.76 -8.21 2.24
C ASP A 97 10.85 -7.26 1.48
N VAL A 98 10.33 -6.25 2.19
CA VAL A 98 9.58 -5.16 1.59
C VAL A 98 10.42 -4.51 0.47
N PRO A 99 9.84 -4.23 -0.71
CA PRO A 99 10.57 -3.60 -1.80
C PRO A 99 11.20 -2.26 -1.35
N PRO A 100 12.48 -1.99 -1.68
CA PRO A 100 13.13 -0.74 -1.28
C PRO A 100 12.38 0.51 -1.74
N SER A 101 11.68 0.43 -2.88
CA SER A 101 10.81 1.51 -3.36
C SER A 101 9.70 1.87 -2.38
N PHE A 102 9.12 0.91 -1.64
CA PHE A 102 8.14 1.21 -0.60
C PHE A 102 8.77 1.81 0.66
N VAL A 103 9.98 1.37 1.02
CA VAL A 103 10.73 1.98 2.15
C VAL A 103 10.94 3.47 1.88
N SER A 104 11.52 3.80 0.73
CA SER A 104 11.72 5.21 0.35
C SER A 104 10.40 5.93 0.15
N LEU A 105 9.38 5.30 -0.45
CA LEU A 105 8.08 5.95 -0.67
C LEU A 105 7.35 6.30 0.64
N LEU A 106 7.34 5.39 1.61
CA LEU A 106 6.44 5.46 2.76
C LEU A 106 7.11 6.03 4.02
N LEU A 107 8.43 5.90 4.16
CA LEU A 107 9.16 6.26 5.38
C LEU A 107 10.06 7.48 5.24
N GLU A 108 10.44 7.88 4.01
CA GLU A 108 11.33 9.01 3.79
C GLU A 108 10.55 10.31 3.48
N PRO A 109 10.89 11.46 4.09
CA PRO A 109 10.31 12.74 3.73
C PRO A 109 10.70 13.16 2.32
N GLN A 110 9.71 13.38 1.45
CA GLN A 110 9.94 13.74 0.06
C GLN A 110 8.75 14.48 -0.56
N THR A 111 8.92 14.99 -1.78
CA THR A 111 7.82 15.56 -2.55
C THR A 111 7.33 14.52 -3.55
N PHE A 112 6.07 14.15 -3.43
CA PHE A 112 5.46 13.14 -4.28
C PHE A 112 4.81 13.78 -5.50
N VAL A 113 4.89 13.07 -6.62
CA VAL A 113 4.17 13.38 -7.85
C VAL A 113 3.33 12.17 -8.24
N ILE A 114 2.36 12.43 -9.11
CA ILE A 114 1.46 11.41 -9.63
C ILE A 114 1.72 11.34 -11.11
N GLU A 115 1.94 10.13 -11.60
CA GLU A 115 2.09 9.87 -13.01
C GLU A 115 0.91 9.02 -13.47
N SER A 116 0.40 9.33 -14.65
CA SER A 116 -0.68 8.57 -15.27
C SER A 116 -0.30 8.15 -16.68
N ARG A 117 -0.88 7.02 -17.09
CA ARG A 117 -0.78 6.48 -18.44
C ARG A 117 -2.17 6.45 -19.03
N ALA A 118 -2.34 7.02 -20.22
CA ALA A 118 -3.66 7.22 -20.81
C ALA A 118 -3.89 6.32 -22.02
N THR A 119 -5.14 6.03 -22.37
CA THR A 119 -5.49 5.21 -23.55
C THR A 119 -4.96 5.80 -24.85
N GLY A 120 -4.90 7.13 -24.95
CA GLY A 120 -4.32 7.83 -26.11
C GLY A 120 -2.79 7.86 -26.15
N ASN A 121 -2.11 7.50 -25.05
CA ASN A 121 -0.66 7.34 -24.99
C ASN A 121 -0.30 6.23 -23.98
N PRO A 122 -0.49 4.96 -24.36
CA PRO A 122 -0.41 3.84 -23.43
C PRO A 122 1.03 3.45 -23.09
N ILE A 123 2.04 4.13 -23.64
CA ILE A 123 3.45 3.83 -23.43
C ILE A 123 4.08 4.83 -22.45
N ALA A 124 3.82 6.13 -22.63
CA ALA A 124 4.49 7.16 -21.84
C ALA A 124 3.75 7.44 -20.52
N TRP A 125 4.52 7.56 -19.45
CA TRP A 125 4.06 8.16 -18.21
C TRP A 125 4.03 9.67 -18.36
N THR A 126 2.93 10.29 -17.95
CA THR A 126 2.78 11.75 -17.93
C THR A 126 2.50 12.19 -16.49
N THR A 127 3.29 13.16 -16.02
CA THR A 127 3.06 13.77 -14.71
C THR A 127 1.73 14.52 -14.71
N VAL A 128 0.89 14.19 -13.74
CA VAL A 128 -0.38 14.87 -13.50
C VAL A 128 -0.09 16.30 -13.04
N PRO A 129 -0.68 17.33 -13.67
CA PRO A 129 -0.34 18.71 -13.40
C PRO A 129 -0.71 19.14 -11.96
N ARG A 130 0.29 19.25 -11.09
CA ARG A 130 0.19 19.91 -9.78
C ARG A 130 1.50 20.62 -9.44
N ARG A 131 1.47 21.95 -9.40
CA ARG A 131 2.69 22.81 -9.34
C ARG A 131 3.63 22.58 -8.16
N ARG A 132 3.19 21.96 -7.05
CA ARG A 132 3.98 21.83 -5.81
C ARG A 132 4.15 20.38 -5.29
N GLY A 133 3.68 19.38 -6.04
CA GLY A 133 3.65 17.98 -5.58
C GLY A 133 2.80 17.78 -4.32
N PHE A 134 2.96 16.65 -3.64
CA PHE A 134 2.35 16.32 -2.34
C PHE A 134 3.43 16.17 -1.28
N LYS A 135 3.10 16.42 -0.01
CA LYS A 135 4.04 16.33 1.12
C LYS A 135 3.94 15.02 1.89
N THR A 136 2.83 14.31 1.74
CA THR A 136 2.64 12.98 2.31
C THR A 136 2.28 12.02 1.19
N TRP A 137 2.70 10.77 1.32
CA TRP A 137 2.29 9.73 0.39
C TRP A 137 0.78 9.45 0.51
N VAL A 138 0.19 9.62 1.70
CA VAL A 138 -1.25 9.43 1.95
C VAL A 138 -2.07 10.38 1.06
N ASP A 139 -1.72 11.67 1.03
CA ASP A 139 -2.39 12.64 0.16
C ASP A 139 -2.17 12.32 -1.33
N ALA A 140 -0.95 11.88 -1.68
CA ALA A 140 -0.61 11.52 -3.04
C ALA A 140 -1.40 10.29 -3.53
N TYR A 141 -1.52 9.25 -2.69
CA TYR A 141 -2.30 8.05 -2.97
C TYR A 141 -3.80 8.37 -3.06
N GLY A 142 -4.32 9.15 -2.11
CA GLY A 142 -5.72 9.59 -2.14
C GLY A 142 -6.06 10.33 -3.44
N TYR A 143 -5.19 11.24 -3.88
CA TYR A 143 -5.39 11.93 -5.16
C TYR A 143 -5.17 11.01 -6.36
N ALA A 144 -4.19 10.10 -6.33
CA ALA A 144 -3.97 9.12 -7.40
C ALA A 144 -5.21 8.26 -7.66
N LEU A 145 -5.92 7.85 -6.60
CA LEU A 145 -7.17 7.11 -6.70
C LEU A 145 -8.32 7.91 -7.35
N MET A 146 -8.29 9.24 -7.32
CA MET A 146 -9.25 10.04 -8.09
C MET A 146 -8.99 9.91 -9.59
N TRP A 147 -7.72 9.79 -9.99
CA TRP A 147 -7.31 9.65 -11.39
C TRP A 147 -7.61 8.27 -11.97
N THR A 148 -7.59 7.21 -11.16
CA THR A 148 -7.95 5.86 -11.62
C THR A 148 -9.41 5.75 -12.06
N ARG A 149 -10.27 6.71 -11.68
CA ARG A 149 -11.69 6.77 -12.07
C ARG A 149 -11.93 7.39 -13.45
N LEU A 150 -10.93 8.02 -14.05
CA LEU A 150 -11.05 8.66 -15.35
C LEU A 150 -11.05 7.60 -16.47
N LYS A 151 -12.03 7.67 -17.38
CA LYS A 151 -12.23 6.66 -18.45
C LYS A 151 -11.03 6.49 -19.38
N ASN A 152 -10.21 7.52 -19.54
CA ASN A 152 -9.04 7.54 -20.42
C ASN A 152 -7.74 7.22 -19.68
N VAL A 153 -7.76 6.91 -18.38
CA VAL A 153 -6.57 6.56 -17.60
C VAL A 153 -6.47 5.05 -17.47
N ILE A 154 -5.41 4.48 -18.04
CA ILE A 154 -5.08 3.06 -17.95
C ILE A 154 -4.44 2.76 -16.61
N GLU A 155 -3.49 3.59 -16.15
CA GLU A 155 -2.68 3.33 -14.97
C GLU A 155 -2.30 4.62 -14.27
N VAL A 156 -2.14 4.55 -12.96
CA VAL A 156 -1.67 5.65 -12.12
C VAL A 156 -0.64 5.09 -11.15
N ARG A 157 0.43 5.83 -10.92
CA ARG A 157 1.40 5.52 -9.87
C ARG A 157 1.77 6.79 -9.10
N VAL A 158 2.19 6.60 -7.86
CA VAL A 158 2.83 7.63 -7.06
C VAL A 158 4.33 7.44 -7.18
N SER A 159 5.05 8.51 -7.48
CA SER A 159 6.50 8.53 -7.58
C SER A 159 7.06 9.73 -6.83
N VAL A 160 8.38 9.72 -6.66
CA VAL A 160 9.13 10.76 -5.97
C VAL A 160 9.76 11.67 -7.02
N ASN A 161 9.75 12.98 -6.77
CA ASN A 161 10.32 13.98 -7.69
C ASN A 161 11.73 14.39 -7.30
#